data_AF-A0A7C2M597-F1
#
_entry.id   AF-A0A7C2M597-F1
#
_cell.length_a   1.000
_cell.length_b   1.000
_cell.length_c   1.000
_cell.angle_alpha   90.00
_cell.angle_beta   90.00
_cell.angle_gamma   90.00
#
_symmetry.space_group_name_H-M   'P 1'
#
loop_
_entity.id
_entity.type
_entity.pdbx_description
1 polymer ?
#
loop_
_entity_poly.entity_id
_entity_poly.type
_entity_poly.pdbx_seq_one_letter_code
_entity_poly.pdbx_strand_id
1 'polypeptide(L)'
;MQLTFWGVRGSIPAPDRDAWRYGGNTPCLELRDPDGQLFILDAGTGIRDLGRQIMAEMTTPGLAANLLFTHYHWDHVQGLPFFEPIYFQGNTFQLFGPRPQADAPSSLAGVLHALFRAPFFPVATSALRASLPLREIDPVSDFTVGKTRIRTCRTNHPQGAVAYRFESRGASVVYATDHEPGNAELDQGLRQLARGADVLISDAQYRPEELGAQKAGWGHGSWKASAEFARAVGVKHLVLFHHEPIRTDLELDHILLQAREIFPATWAAQEGMRLEVSRREVRLETRSHRLSPRAPVHLPAHVEVKANGNLVREEARVENFSFQGAYLLSPCAYELQQPLDLSVPLPANGNGHRRRAETAGELRLRGYVVRAEPLTTDSGWMGIGVIFPGSREAQAVAQAAAPAPESGAPGSGTPDSD
;
A
#
# COMPACT_ATOMS: atom_id res chain seq x y z
N MET A 1 -12.06 8.09 13.36
CA MET A 1 -11.53 8.57 12.07
C MET A 1 -11.53 7.40 11.12
N GLN A 2 -11.75 7.64 9.84
CA GLN A 2 -11.58 6.65 8.79
C GLN A 2 -10.45 7.11 7.87
N LEU A 3 -9.50 6.23 7.58
CA LEU A 3 -8.36 6.49 6.70
C LEU A 3 -8.44 5.54 5.50
N THR A 4 -8.30 6.03 4.28
CA THR A 4 -8.22 5.22 3.05
C THR A 4 -6.95 5.56 2.28
N PHE A 5 -6.23 4.56 1.79
CA PHE A 5 -5.05 4.74 0.94
C PHE A 5 -5.42 4.70 -0.54
N TRP A 6 -5.08 5.76 -1.27
CA TRP A 6 -5.33 5.90 -2.70
C TRP A 6 -4.08 5.79 -3.56
N GLY A 7 -2.92 6.04 -2.96
CA GLY A 7 -1.62 5.73 -3.54
C GLY A 7 -0.58 5.55 -2.44
N VAL A 8 0.37 4.64 -2.67
CA VAL A 8 1.28 4.10 -1.65
C VAL A 8 2.73 3.99 -2.09
N ARG A 9 3.03 4.24 -3.36
CA ARG A 9 4.38 4.17 -3.93
C ARG A 9 5.10 5.51 -3.79
N GLY A 10 6.40 5.46 -3.57
CA GLY A 10 7.25 6.65 -3.54
C GLY A 10 7.80 7.04 -4.91
N SER A 11 8.31 8.27 -5.04
CA SER A 11 9.13 8.79 -6.15
C SER A 11 8.46 8.88 -7.54
N ILE A 12 7.90 7.78 -8.05
CA ILE A 12 7.18 7.72 -9.33
C ILE A 12 6.07 6.66 -9.28
N PRO A 13 5.04 6.76 -10.15
CA PRO A 13 4.06 5.69 -10.29
C PRO A 13 4.73 4.41 -10.79
N ALA A 14 4.31 3.26 -10.26
CA ALA A 14 4.81 1.94 -10.60
C ALA A 14 3.68 1.09 -11.21
N PRO A 15 3.31 1.28 -12.49
CA PRO A 15 2.26 0.50 -13.16
C PRO A 15 2.70 -0.93 -13.53
N ASP A 16 3.65 -1.50 -12.79
CA ASP A 16 4.18 -2.84 -13.03
C ASP A 16 3.20 -3.90 -12.52
N ARG A 17 3.00 -4.97 -13.29
CA ARG A 17 2.16 -6.12 -12.93
C ARG A 17 2.59 -6.72 -11.60
N ASP A 18 3.88 -6.74 -11.33
CA ASP A 18 4.43 -7.31 -10.09
C ASP A 18 4.24 -6.40 -8.88
N ALA A 19 3.64 -5.21 -9.04
CA ALA A 19 3.32 -4.25 -7.98
C ALA A 19 1.81 -4.01 -7.78
N TRP A 20 0.95 -4.69 -8.56
CA TRP A 20 -0.50 -4.44 -8.59
C TRP A 20 -1.22 -4.83 -7.29
N ARG A 21 -0.65 -5.69 -6.43
CA ARG A 21 -1.29 -6.03 -5.16
C ARG A 21 -1.29 -4.86 -4.22
N TYR A 22 -0.12 -4.29 -3.97
CA TYR A 22 0.00 -3.15 -3.08
C TYR A 22 -0.45 -1.86 -3.76
N GLY A 23 -0.29 -1.76 -5.07
CA GLY A 23 -0.66 -0.58 -5.85
C GLY A 23 0.55 0.13 -6.45
N GLY A 24 0.28 0.88 -7.51
CA GLY A 24 1.26 1.60 -8.32
C GLY A 24 1.18 3.12 -8.22
N ASN A 25 0.16 3.68 -7.59
CA ASN A 25 -0.07 5.11 -7.48
C ASN A 25 0.82 5.75 -6.40
N THR A 26 1.19 7.00 -6.63
CA THR A 26 1.98 7.81 -5.70
C THR A 26 1.12 8.47 -4.61
N PRO A 27 1.70 9.01 -3.52
CA PRO A 27 1.01 9.24 -2.26
C PRO A 27 -0.26 10.05 -2.38
N CYS A 28 -1.35 9.45 -1.91
CA CYS A 28 -2.61 10.14 -1.67
C CYS A 28 -3.39 9.35 -0.63
N LEU A 29 -3.77 10.00 0.46
CA LEU A 29 -4.58 9.39 1.51
C LEU A 29 -5.82 10.26 1.75
N GLU A 30 -6.93 9.59 2.03
CA GLU A 30 -8.17 10.22 2.45
C GLU A 30 -8.37 9.95 3.94
N LEU A 31 -8.54 11.00 4.74
CA LEU A 31 -8.91 10.89 6.14
C LEU A 31 -10.24 11.61 6.38
N ARG A 32 -11.23 10.87 6.86
CA ARG A 32 -12.52 11.40 7.29
C ARG A 32 -12.61 11.43 8.80
N ASP A 33 -12.87 12.60 9.36
CA ASP A 33 -13.11 12.71 10.79
C ASP A 33 -14.56 12.34 11.16
N PRO A 34 -14.85 12.07 12.45
CA PRO A 34 -16.20 11.72 12.90
C PRO A 34 -17.24 12.86 12.81
N ASP A 35 -16.82 14.07 12.46
CA ASP A 35 -17.67 15.26 12.30
C ASP A 35 -17.88 15.60 10.82
N GLY A 36 -17.42 14.75 9.90
CA GLY A 36 -17.64 14.86 8.45
C GLY A 36 -16.58 15.70 7.72
N GLN A 37 -15.51 16.13 8.38
CA GLN A 37 -14.39 16.78 7.70
C GLN A 37 -13.65 15.77 6.83
N LEU A 38 -13.42 16.15 5.57
CA LEU A 38 -12.60 15.42 4.62
C LEU A 38 -11.21 16.06 4.56
N PHE A 39 -10.18 15.27 4.85
CA PHE A 39 -8.78 15.62 4.69
C PHE A 39 -8.19 14.74 3.58
N ILE A 40 -7.46 15.35 2.65
CA ILE A 40 -6.70 14.69 1.59
C ILE A 40 -5.23 14.97 1.87
N LEU A 41 -4.43 13.93 2.10
CA LEU A 41 -3.01 14.05 2.40
C LEU A 41 -2.22 13.72 1.14
N ASP A 42 -1.51 14.72 0.63
CA ASP A 42 -0.86 14.76 -0.67
C ASP A 42 -1.79 14.50 -1.87
N ALA A 43 -1.33 14.93 -3.04
CA ALA A 43 -2.04 14.85 -4.32
C ALA A 43 -1.18 14.15 -5.38
N GLY A 44 -0.56 13.03 -5.02
CA GLY A 44 0.05 12.10 -5.97
C GLY A 44 -0.97 11.48 -6.92
N THR A 45 -0.55 10.57 -7.80
CA THR A 45 -1.45 10.01 -8.83
C THR A 45 -2.66 9.28 -8.24
N GLY A 46 -2.59 8.81 -7.00
CA GLY A 46 -3.71 8.20 -6.28
C GLY A 46 -4.91 9.13 -6.14
N ILE A 47 -4.71 10.45 -6.13
CA ILE A 47 -5.80 11.42 -5.98
C ILE A 47 -6.81 11.34 -7.13
N ARG A 48 -6.40 10.86 -8.31
CA ARG A 48 -7.30 10.69 -9.45
C ARG A 48 -8.41 9.69 -9.13
N ASP A 49 -8.08 8.61 -8.43
CA ASP A 49 -9.04 7.55 -8.11
C ASP A 49 -9.97 7.98 -6.97
N LEU A 50 -9.44 8.72 -5.99
CA LEU A 50 -10.25 9.43 -5.00
C LEU A 50 -11.23 10.40 -5.69
N GLY A 51 -10.76 11.21 -6.64
CA GLY A 51 -11.59 12.14 -7.41
C GLY A 51 -12.73 11.44 -8.13
N ARG A 52 -12.43 10.34 -8.84
CA ARG A 52 -13.46 9.52 -9.51
C ARG A 52 -14.49 8.96 -8.53
N GLN A 53 -14.05 8.47 -7.37
CA GLN A 53 -14.98 7.96 -6.35
C GLN A 53 -15.88 9.09 -5.82
N ILE A 54 -15.30 10.23 -5.44
CA ILE A 54 -16.06 11.39 -4.96
C ILE A 54 -17.10 11.81 -6.02
N MET A 55 -16.69 11.96 -7.28
CA MET A 55 -17.62 12.37 -8.34
C MET A 55 -18.75 11.36 -8.57
N ALA A 56 -18.48 10.06 -8.42
CA ALA A 56 -19.50 9.01 -8.52
C ALA A 56 -20.48 9.01 -7.33
N GLU A 57 -20.03 9.38 -6.13
CA GLU A 57 -20.84 9.44 -4.90
C GLU A 57 -21.58 10.78 -4.74
N MET A 58 -21.15 11.82 -5.45
CA MET A 58 -21.67 13.18 -5.30
C MET A 58 -23.05 13.33 -5.93
N THR A 59 -24.07 13.43 -5.08
CA THR A 59 -25.47 13.64 -5.52
C THR A 59 -25.87 15.11 -5.62
N THR A 60 -25.13 16.02 -4.95
CA THR A 60 -25.40 17.46 -4.95
C THR A 60 -24.10 18.27 -5.04
N PRO A 61 -24.08 19.43 -5.72
CA PRO A 61 -22.92 20.32 -5.75
C PRO A 61 -22.50 20.80 -4.34
N GLY A 62 -21.22 21.14 -4.16
CA GLY A 62 -20.73 21.79 -2.93
C GLY A 62 -19.81 20.94 -2.04
N LEU A 63 -18.90 20.15 -2.63
CA LEU A 63 -17.92 19.39 -1.85
C LEU A 63 -16.98 20.35 -1.11
N ALA A 64 -16.75 20.10 0.18
CA ALA A 64 -15.76 20.80 0.98
C ALA A 64 -14.71 19.81 1.49
N ALA A 65 -13.43 20.09 1.25
CA ALA A 65 -12.32 19.28 1.72
C ALA A 65 -11.08 20.13 2.06
N ASN A 66 -10.19 19.54 2.84
CA ASN A 66 -8.91 20.11 3.26
C ASN A 66 -7.80 19.29 2.61
N LEU A 67 -6.98 19.90 1.77
CA LEU A 67 -5.90 19.23 1.06
C LEU A 67 -4.57 19.67 1.67
N LEU A 68 -3.82 18.73 2.26
CA LEU A 68 -2.61 18.99 3.03
C LEU A 68 -1.41 18.36 2.32
N PHE A 69 -0.45 19.20 1.92
CA PHE A 69 0.80 18.77 1.31
C PHE A 69 1.88 18.60 2.38
N THR A 70 2.58 17.47 2.36
CA THR A 70 3.78 17.27 3.17
C THR A 70 4.94 18.09 2.62
N HIS A 71 5.12 18.06 1.30
CA HIS A 71 6.06 18.82 0.51
C HIS A 71 5.66 18.78 -0.98
N TYR A 72 6.52 19.24 -1.87
CA TYR A 72 6.17 19.52 -3.26
C TYR A 72 6.92 18.69 -4.31
N HIS A 73 7.50 17.55 -3.92
CA HIS A 73 8.02 16.61 -4.90
C HIS A 73 6.89 16.03 -5.75
N TRP A 74 7.23 15.67 -6.99
CA TRP A 74 6.27 15.34 -8.05
C TRP A 74 5.30 14.25 -7.63
N ASP A 75 5.79 13.18 -7.02
CA ASP A 75 4.98 12.07 -6.54
C ASP A 75 3.92 12.48 -5.51
N HIS A 76 4.08 13.61 -4.82
CA HIS A 76 3.10 14.15 -3.87
C HIS A 76 2.15 15.19 -4.46
N VAL A 77 2.33 15.64 -5.71
CA VAL A 77 1.54 16.75 -6.29
C VAL A 77 1.07 16.54 -7.73
N GLN A 78 1.67 15.62 -8.48
CA GLN A 78 1.46 15.43 -9.92
C GLN A 78 0.04 15.00 -10.28
N GLY A 79 -0.71 14.43 -9.34
CA GLY A 79 -2.09 14.02 -9.55
C GLY A 79 -3.08 15.17 -9.44
N LEU A 80 -2.72 16.29 -8.80
CA LEU A 80 -3.63 17.42 -8.59
C LEU A 80 -4.28 17.94 -9.88
N PRO A 81 -3.55 18.13 -11.00
CA PRO A 81 -4.18 18.55 -12.26
C PRO A 81 -5.20 17.55 -12.83
N PHE A 82 -5.20 16.31 -12.37
CA PHE A 82 -6.14 15.25 -12.77
C PHE A 82 -7.20 14.96 -11.70
N PHE A 83 -7.26 15.75 -10.61
CA PHE A 83 -8.27 15.63 -9.58
C PHE A 83 -9.56 16.33 -10.02
N GLU A 84 -10.38 15.61 -10.79
CA GLU A 84 -11.62 16.10 -11.42
C GLU A 84 -12.48 17.07 -10.56
N PRO A 85 -12.71 16.84 -9.25
CA PRO A 85 -13.49 17.74 -8.41
C PRO A 85 -13.04 19.23 -8.37
N ILE A 86 -11.77 19.57 -8.64
CA ILE A 86 -11.29 20.97 -8.62
C ILE A 86 -11.79 21.82 -9.79
N TYR A 87 -12.30 21.17 -10.83
CA TYR A 87 -12.83 21.84 -12.03
C TYR A 87 -14.31 22.16 -11.93
N PHE A 88 -14.98 21.76 -10.85
CA PHE A 88 -16.41 21.99 -10.65
C PHE A 88 -16.68 23.19 -9.75
N GLN A 89 -17.55 24.08 -10.23
CA GLN A 89 -18.01 25.24 -9.47
C GLN A 89 -18.81 24.81 -8.24
N GLY A 90 -18.62 25.52 -7.13
CA GLY A 90 -19.29 25.25 -5.85
C GLY A 90 -18.46 24.37 -4.91
N ASN A 91 -17.52 23.58 -5.44
CA ASN A 91 -16.56 22.86 -4.61
C ASN A 91 -15.57 23.82 -3.95
N THR A 92 -15.12 23.49 -2.74
CA THR A 92 -14.12 24.24 -1.98
C THR A 92 -13.06 23.29 -1.45
N PHE A 93 -11.81 23.56 -1.79
CA PHE A 93 -10.65 22.84 -1.24
C PHE A 93 -9.74 23.84 -0.53
N GLN A 94 -9.65 23.75 0.79
CA GLN A 94 -8.67 24.52 1.54
C GLN A 94 -7.31 23.83 1.39
N LEU A 95 -6.35 24.48 0.76
CA LEU A 95 -5.00 23.93 0.54
C LEU A 95 -4.09 24.37 1.67
N PHE A 96 -3.42 23.41 2.29
CA PHE A 96 -2.38 23.60 3.29
C PHE A 96 -1.06 23.07 2.76
N GLY A 97 0.03 23.78 3.00
CA GLY A 97 1.36 23.29 2.68
C GLY A 97 2.45 24.17 3.29
N PRO A 98 3.66 23.63 3.54
CA PRO A 98 4.76 24.42 4.05
C PRO A 98 5.14 25.53 3.07
N ARG A 99 5.62 26.68 3.55
CA ARG A 99 6.21 27.65 2.61
C ARG A 99 7.41 26.99 1.88
N PRO A 100 7.47 27.03 0.53
CA PRO A 100 8.61 26.49 -0.20
C PRO A 100 9.92 27.16 0.23
N GLN A 101 11.01 26.39 0.28
CA GLN A 101 12.35 26.90 0.61
C GLN A 101 13.09 27.36 -0.66
N ALA A 102 14.32 27.86 -0.52
CA ALA A 102 15.15 28.53 -1.55
C ALA A 102 15.08 27.95 -2.98
N ASP A 103 15.23 28.83 -3.99
CA ASP A 103 15.17 28.59 -5.44
C ASP A 103 13.83 28.03 -6.00
N ALA A 104 12.82 27.87 -5.14
CA ALA A 104 11.47 27.44 -5.50
C ALA A 104 10.48 28.62 -5.67
N PRO A 105 9.23 28.39 -6.13
CA PRO A 105 8.19 29.41 -6.10
C PRO A 105 8.03 29.98 -4.69
N SER A 106 7.92 31.31 -4.55
CA SER A 106 7.96 32.00 -3.25
C SER A 106 6.75 31.77 -2.33
N SER A 107 5.75 31.00 -2.78
CA SER A 107 4.51 30.74 -2.06
C SER A 107 3.82 29.46 -2.53
N LEU A 108 2.89 28.96 -1.72
CA LEU A 108 1.99 27.86 -2.11
C LEU A 108 1.19 28.19 -3.39
N ALA A 109 0.81 29.47 -3.59
CA ALA A 109 0.17 29.93 -4.82
C ALA A 109 1.09 29.76 -6.05
N GLY A 110 2.38 30.05 -5.87
CA GLY A 110 3.39 29.85 -6.91
C GLY A 110 3.60 28.39 -7.26
N VAL A 111 3.56 27.48 -6.27
CA VAL A 111 3.59 26.03 -6.51
C VAL A 111 2.38 25.59 -7.33
N LEU A 112 1.17 26.01 -6.92
CA LEU A 112 -0.05 25.71 -7.67
C LEU A 112 0.04 26.21 -9.11
N HIS A 113 0.51 27.44 -9.32
CA HIS A 113 0.70 27.97 -10.67
C HIS A 113 1.71 27.15 -11.49
N ALA A 114 2.80 26.68 -10.88
CA ALA A 114 3.81 25.86 -11.57
C ALA A 114 3.26 24.51 -12.05
N LEU A 115 2.40 23.86 -11.25
CA LEU A 115 1.78 22.56 -11.61
C LEU A 115 0.85 22.65 -12.83
N PHE A 116 0.26 23.82 -13.08
CA PHE A 116 -0.66 24.08 -14.19
C PHE A 116 -0.01 24.90 -15.31
N ARG A 117 1.33 25.02 -15.30
CA ARG A 117 2.05 25.88 -16.23
C ARG A 117 2.34 25.17 -17.56
N ALA A 118 2.14 25.86 -18.67
CA ALA A 118 2.65 25.43 -19.98
C ALA A 118 4.20 25.47 -20.04
N PRO A 119 4.86 24.55 -20.76
CA PRO A 119 4.29 23.50 -21.61
C PRO A 119 3.99 22.17 -20.87
N PHE A 120 4.18 22.10 -19.55
CA PHE A 120 4.03 20.86 -18.78
C PHE A 120 2.58 20.41 -18.64
N PHE A 121 1.65 21.35 -18.53
CA PHE A 121 0.23 21.07 -18.51
C PHE A 121 -0.54 22.04 -19.41
N PRO A 122 -1.50 21.55 -20.24
CA PRO A 122 -2.18 22.38 -21.23
C PRO A 122 -3.29 23.27 -20.64
N VAL A 123 -3.65 23.07 -19.37
CA VAL A 123 -4.74 23.79 -18.71
C VAL A 123 -4.16 24.72 -17.65
N ALA A 124 -4.39 26.03 -17.79
CA ALA A 124 -3.95 27.02 -16.82
C ALA A 124 -4.80 27.00 -15.54
N THR A 125 -4.28 27.58 -14.45
CA THR A 125 -5.01 27.71 -13.18
C THR A 125 -6.34 28.46 -13.31
N SER A 126 -6.54 29.28 -14.35
CA SER A 126 -7.80 29.98 -14.64
C SER A 126 -8.95 29.04 -15.02
N ALA A 127 -8.67 27.80 -15.39
CA ALA A 127 -9.68 26.78 -15.65
C ALA A 127 -10.22 26.14 -14.37
N LEU A 128 -9.55 26.32 -13.23
CA LEU A 128 -10.00 25.83 -11.93
C LEU A 128 -11.27 26.61 -11.53
N ARG A 129 -12.36 25.89 -11.28
CA ARG A 129 -13.66 26.49 -10.92
C ARG A 129 -14.03 26.30 -9.44
N ALA A 130 -13.35 25.39 -8.75
CA ALA A 130 -13.47 25.27 -7.31
C ALA A 130 -12.83 26.48 -6.61
N SER A 131 -13.34 26.81 -5.42
CA SER A 131 -12.68 27.74 -4.51
C SER A 131 -11.46 27.06 -3.90
N LEU A 132 -10.28 27.67 -4.02
CA LEU A 132 -9.02 27.11 -3.53
C LEU A 132 -8.33 28.05 -2.52
N PRO A 133 -8.90 28.30 -1.32
CA PRO A 133 -8.22 29.12 -0.36
C PRO A 133 -6.89 28.47 0.06
N LEU A 134 -5.83 29.27 0.11
CA LEU A 134 -4.48 28.79 0.40
C LEU A 134 -4.08 29.17 1.83
N ARG A 135 -3.47 28.24 2.55
CA ARG A 135 -2.91 28.46 3.88
C ARG A 135 -1.52 27.86 3.98
N GLU A 136 -0.52 28.72 3.98
CA GLU A 136 0.84 28.31 4.30
C GLU A 136 0.92 27.93 5.79
N ILE A 137 1.62 26.84 6.08
CA ILE A 137 1.84 26.38 7.46
C ILE A 137 3.33 26.44 7.81
N ASP A 138 3.61 26.72 9.08
CA ASP A 138 4.94 26.47 9.63
C ASP A 138 5.13 24.96 9.79
N PRO A 139 6.30 24.39 9.41
CA PRO A 139 6.59 22.97 9.63
C PRO A 139 6.40 22.50 11.07
N VAL A 140 6.54 23.38 12.07
CA VAL A 140 6.25 23.10 13.48
C VAL A 140 5.05 23.94 13.92
N SER A 141 3.86 23.34 13.89
CA SER A 141 2.61 24.04 14.14
C SER A 141 1.61 23.19 14.93
N ASP A 142 0.63 23.88 15.52
CA ASP A 142 -0.50 23.30 16.25
C ASP A 142 -1.74 24.14 15.94
N PHE A 143 -2.69 23.55 15.22
CA PHE A 143 -3.89 24.23 14.79
C PHE A 143 -5.09 23.28 14.75
N THR A 144 -6.28 23.81 14.47
CA THR A 144 -7.50 23.01 14.38
C THR A 144 -8.22 23.31 13.07
N VAL A 145 -8.81 22.27 12.50
CA VAL A 145 -9.78 22.35 11.39
C VAL A 145 -11.05 21.64 11.86
N GLY A 146 -12.15 22.40 11.98
CA GLY A 146 -13.37 21.89 12.62
C GLY A 146 -13.10 21.50 14.09
N LYS A 147 -13.25 20.23 14.43
CA LYS A 147 -12.93 19.66 15.75
C LYS A 147 -11.67 18.79 15.75
N THR A 148 -10.98 18.70 14.63
CA THR A 148 -9.77 17.90 14.48
C THR A 148 -8.56 18.78 14.72
N ARG A 149 -7.79 18.46 15.77
CA ARG A 149 -6.51 19.10 16.05
C ARG A 149 -5.43 18.50 15.17
N ILE A 150 -4.60 19.35 14.59
CA ILE A 150 -3.51 18.99 13.69
C ILE A 150 -2.23 19.58 14.26
N ARG A 151 -1.27 18.70 14.56
CA ARG A 151 0.09 19.08 14.95
C ARG A 151 1.06 18.69 13.86
N THR A 152 2.14 19.44 13.70
CA THR A 152 3.13 19.17 12.67
C THR A 152 4.55 19.20 13.22
N CYS A 153 5.46 18.48 12.57
CA CYS A 153 6.89 18.66 12.73
C CYS A 153 7.60 18.57 11.38
N ARG A 154 8.81 19.12 11.30
CA ARG A 154 9.68 18.98 10.13
C ARG A 154 10.26 17.56 10.07
N THR A 155 10.35 16.99 8.87
CA THR A 155 11.06 15.72 8.61
C THR A 155 12.40 15.97 7.94
N ASN A 156 13.30 14.98 7.99
CA ASN A 156 14.60 15.02 7.36
C ASN A 156 14.47 14.56 5.90
N HIS A 157 14.26 15.51 5.01
CA HIS A 157 14.09 15.28 3.58
C HIS A 157 14.69 16.44 2.79
N PRO A 158 15.27 16.22 1.60
CA PRO A 158 15.69 17.30 0.71
C PRO A 158 14.59 18.35 0.55
N GLN A 159 14.98 19.63 0.61
CA GLN A 159 14.05 20.79 0.54
C GLN A 159 13.05 20.89 1.70
N GLY A 160 13.08 19.95 2.64
CA GLY A 160 12.22 19.86 3.81
C GLY A 160 10.84 19.29 3.50
N ALA A 161 10.30 18.53 4.45
CA ALA A 161 8.93 18.05 4.43
C ALA A 161 8.29 18.15 5.83
N VAL A 162 6.98 17.94 5.88
CA VAL A 162 6.15 18.08 7.09
C VAL A 162 5.44 16.77 7.39
N ALA A 163 5.56 16.29 8.61
CA ALA A 163 4.72 15.22 9.15
C ALA A 163 3.50 15.81 9.87
N TYR A 164 2.37 15.11 9.78
CA TYR A 164 1.10 15.55 10.37
C TYR A 164 0.61 14.56 11.42
N ARG A 165 0.11 15.07 12.55
CA ARG A 165 -0.65 14.30 13.54
C ARG A 165 -2.06 14.85 13.65
N PHE A 166 -3.04 14.01 13.34
CA PHE A 166 -4.47 14.30 13.48
C PHE A 166 -4.97 13.73 14.79
N GLU A 167 -5.75 14.51 15.55
CA GLU A 167 -6.37 14.08 16.80
C GLU A 167 -7.84 14.51 16.84
N SER A 168 -8.75 13.55 17.03
CA SER A 168 -10.20 13.78 17.08
C SER A 168 -10.90 12.68 17.85
N ARG A 169 -11.78 13.07 18.79
CA ARG A 169 -12.56 12.16 19.66
C ARG A 169 -11.73 11.03 20.32
N GLY A 170 -10.48 11.33 20.68
CA GLY A 170 -9.56 10.39 21.33
C GLY A 170 -8.91 9.34 20.40
N ALA A 171 -9.05 9.49 19.09
CA ALA A 171 -8.29 8.76 18.07
C ALA A 171 -7.17 9.65 17.50
N SER A 172 -6.05 9.04 17.12
CA SER A 172 -4.87 9.73 16.62
C SER A 172 -4.19 9.00 15.46
N VAL A 173 -3.89 9.74 14.38
CA VAL A 173 -3.20 9.23 13.19
C VAL A 173 -2.02 10.14 12.89
N VAL A 174 -0.84 9.55 12.66
CA VAL A 174 0.37 10.27 12.25
C VAL A 174 0.74 9.86 10.84
N TYR A 175 0.86 10.86 9.96
CA TYR A 175 1.35 10.70 8.59
C TYR A 175 2.74 11.32 8.51
N ALA A 176 3.76 10.46 8.47
CA ALA A 176 5.18 10.79 8.46
C ALA A 176 5.88 10.07 7.32
N THR A 177 5.55 10.48 6.10
CA THR A 177 6.26 10.09 4.87
C THR A 177 7.57 10.89 4.74
N ASP A 178 8.47 10.45 3.87
CA ASP A 178 9.65 11.18 3.40
C ASP A 178 10.49 11.69 4.58
N HIS A 179 11.09 10.72 5.29
CA HIS A 179 11.93 10.96 6.45
C HIS A 179 13.12 10.01 6.49
N GLU A 180 14.32 10.57 6.33
CA GLU A 180 15.59 9.85 6.54
C GLU A 180 16.01 9.91 8.03
N PRO A 181 16.09 8.77 8.73
CA PRO A 181 16.61 8.74 10.09
C PRO A 181 18.07 9.18 10.16
N GLY A 182 18.48 9.84 11.24
CA GLY A 182 19.89 10.17 11.50
C GLY A 182 20.16 11.64 11.80
N ASN A 183 19.15 12.51 11.68
CA ASN A 183 19.23 13.88 12.17
C ASN A 183 18.62 13.98 13.56
N ALA A 184 19.45 14.14 14.60
CA ALA A 184 19.00 14.06 16.00
C ALA A 184 17.84 15.00 16.36
N GLU A 185 17.84 16.23 15.84
CA GLU A 185 16.80 17.23 16.10
C GLU A 185 15.48 16.86 15.41
N LEU A 186 15.54 16.55 14.12
CA LEU A 186 14.36 16.19 13.32
C LEU A 186 13.76 14.86 13.79
N ASP A 187 14.60 13.88 14.10
CA ASP A 187 14.19 12.60 14.68
C ASP A 187 13.52 12.82 16.05
N GLN A 188 14.02 13.76 16.87
CA GLN A 188 13.40 14.08 18.15
C GLN A 188 12.02 14.74 17.96
N GLY A 189 11.88 15.67 17.01
CA GLY A 189 10.60 16.27 16.65
C GLY A 189 9.58 15.22 16.24
N LEU A 190 9.97 14.29 15.36
CA LEU A 190 9.11 13.20 14.93
C LEU A 190 8.77 12.23 16.07
N ARG A 191 9.72 11.92 16.96
CA ARG A 191 9.45 11.12 18.19
C ARG A 191 8.38 11.76 19.07
N GLN A 192 8.46 13.09 19.27
CA GLN A 192 7.45 13.81 20.05
C GLN A 192 6.09 13.82 19.38
N LEU A 193 6.07 14.02 18.06
CA LEU A 193 4.83 13.99 17.27
C LEU A 193 4.17 12.61 17.30
N ALA A 194 4.93 11.52 17.12
CA ALA A 194 4.41 10.16 17.00
C ALA A 194 4.05 9.47 18.33
N ARG A 195 4.54 9.98 19.47
CA ARG A 195 4.42 9.33 20.78
C ARG A 195 2.99 8.91 21.10
N GLY A 196 2.80 7.60 21.34
CA GLY A 196 1.54 7.02 21.77
C GLY A 196 0.38 7.16 20.77
N ALA A 197 0.64 7.40 19.48
CA ALA A 197 -0.42 7.48 18.49
C ALA A 197 -1.07 6.11 18.22
N ASP A 198 -2.34 6.11 17.79
CA ASP A 198 -3.04 4.87 17.46
C ASP A 198 -2.50 4.27 16.15
N VAL A 199 -2.21 5.12 15.16
CA VAL A 199 -1.61 4.72 13.88
C VAL A 199 -0.47 5.64 13.52
N LEU A 200 0.68 5.06 13.19
CA LEU A 200 1.80 5.72 12.53
C LEU A 200 1.93 5.20 11.10
N ILE A 201 1.84 6.09 10.13
CA ILE A 201 2.14 5.84 8.72
C ILE A 201 3.54 6.40 8.49
N SER A 202 4.49 5.52 8.18
CA SER A 202 5.91 5.86 8.15
C SER A 202 6.51 5.52 6.81
N ASP A 203 7.39 6.39 6.33
CA ASP A 203 8.31 6.09 5.22
C ASP A 203 9.03 4.76 5.48
N ALA A 204 8.99 3.88 4.48
CA ALA A 204 9.66 2.59 4.50
C ALA A 204 10.19 2.24 3.11
N GLN A 205 10.61 3.24 2.32
CA GLN A 205 10.97 3.03 0.92
C GLN A 205 12.09 2.00 0.76
N TYR A 206 13.09 2.04 1.65
CA TYR A 206 14.31 1.27 1.49
C TYR A 206 14.41 0.04 2.38
N ARG A 207 15.31 -0.86 1.98
CA ARG A 207 15.87 -1.90 2.84
C ARG A 207 17.05 -1.34 3.63
N PRO A 208 17.38 -1.90 4.81
CA PRO A 208 18.55 -1.47 5.58
C PRO A 208 19.85 -1.48 4.77
N GLU A 209 20.01 -2.44 3.86
CA GLU A 209 21.22 -2.60 3.05
C GLU A 209 21.34 -1.55 1.93
N GLU A 210 20.24 -0.87 1.61
CA GLU A 210 20.19 0.22 0.63
C GLU A 210 20.50 1.57 1.30
N LEU A 211 20.45 1.64 2.63
CA LEU A 211 20.85 2.82 3.40
C LEU A 211 22.39 2.93 3.44
N GLY A 212 22.92 4.14 3.21
CA GLY A 212 24.37 4.40 3.18
C GLY A 212 24.83 4.99 1.84
N ALA A 213 25.99 4.58 1.34
CA ALA A 213 26.63 5.25 0.19
C ALA A 213 25.76 5.36 -1.08
N GLN A 214 24.76 4.48 -1.26
CA GLN A 214 23.90 4.48 -2.44
C GLN A 214 22.74 5.48 -2.36
N LYS A 215 22.14 5.67 -1.17
CA LYS A 215 20.89 6.43 -0.99
C LYS A 215 20.88 7.39 0.20
N ALA A 216 22.03 7.59 0.87
CA ALA A 216 22.15 8.58 1.93
C ALA A 216 21.90 9.99 1.40
N GLY A 217 21.14 10.77 2.16
CA GLY A 217 20.73 12.13 1.81
C GLY A 217 19.58 12.21 0.81
N TRP A 218 19.00 11.08 0.39
CA TRP A 218 17.82 11.07 -0.50
C TRP A 218 16.54 11.35 0.29
N GLY A 219 16.58 11.35 1.63
CA GLY A 219 15.47 11.76 2.47
C GLY A 219 14.47 10.67 2.80
N HIS A 220 14.87 9.40 2.68
CA HIS A 220 13.99 8.25 2.92
C HIS A 220 14.54 7.26 3.96
N GLY A 221 13.61 6.53 4.58
CA GLY A 221 13.89 5.58 5.64
C GLY A 221 13.92 4.12 5.16
N SER A 222 14.28 3.21 6.08
CA SER A 222 14.09 1.78 5.85
C SER A 222 12.92 1.23 6.66
N TRP A 223 12.31 0.16 6.15
CA TRP A 223 11.26 -0.57 6.88
C TRP A 223 11.69 -0.98 8.30
N LYS A 224 12.97 -1.33 8.48
CA LYS A 224 13.52 -1.75 9.78
C LYS A 224 13.58 -0.57 10.75
N ALA A 225 14.11 0.57 10.30
CA ALA A 225 14.16 1.78 11.10
C ALA A 225 12.75 2.22 11.53
N SER A 226 11.77 2.11 10.64
CA SER A 226 10.38 2.45 10.92
C SER A 226 9.73 1.50 11.93
N ALA A 227 10.01 0.20 11.86
CA ALA A 227 9.55 -0.79 12.85
C ALA A 227 10.17 -0.56 14.24
N GLU A 228 11.49 -0.30 14.29
CA GLU A 228 12.20 0.02 15.54
C GLU A 228 11.71 1.34 16.15
N PHE A 229 11.48 2.35 15.30
CA PHE A 229 10.93 3.65 15.69
C PHE A 229 9.53 3.50 16.29
N ALA A 230 8.63 2.78 15.61
CA ALA A 230 7.26 2.54 16.07
C ALA A 230 7.24 1.90 17.47
N ARG A 231 8.09 0.88 17.68
CA ARG A 231 8.25 0.24 18.99
C ARG A 231 8.74 1.24 20.05
N ALA A 232 9.72 2.09 19.70
CA ALA A 232 10.30 3.06 20.64
C ALA A 232 9.33 4.16 21.06
N VAL A 233 8.48 4.64 20.14
CA VAL A 233 7.50 5.71 20.44
C VAL A 233 6.18 5.19 21.02
N GLY A 234 6.00 3.86 21.04
CA GLY A 234 4.85 3.20 21.63
C GLY A 234 3.55 3.47 20.88
N VAL A 235 3.58 3.49 19.54
CA VAL A 235 2.34 3.54 18.74
C VAL A 235 1.59 2.21 18.82
N LYS A 236 0.29 2.19 18.54
CA LYS A 236 -0.50 0.95 18.54
C LYS A 236 -0.34 0.17 17.23
N HIS A 237 -0.30 0.86 16.09
CA HIS A 237 -0.11 0.26 14.77
C HIS A 237 0.89 1.06 13.92
N LEU A 238 1.67 0.33 13.13
CA LEU A 238 2.57 0.87 12.11
C LEU A 238 2.04 0.49 10.73
N VAL A 239 2.02 1.45 9.82
CA VAL A 239 1.79 1.23 8.39
C VAL A 239 3.04 1.67 7.64
N LEU A 240 3.75 0.71 7.04
CA LEU A 240 4.86 0.94 6.12
C LEU A 240 4.29 1.56 4.84
N PHE A 241 4.82 2.71 4.45
CA PHE A 241 4.32 3.52 3.34
C PHE A 241 5.47 3.99 2.44
N HIS A 242 5.12 4.60 1.30
CA HIS A 242 6.08 5.15 0.34
C HIS A 242 6.99 4.05 -0.23
N HIS A 243 6.38 2.94 -0.67
CA HIS A 243 7.13 1.78 -1.14
C HIS A 243 7.98 2.12 -2.36
N GLU A 244 9.21 1.65 -2.40
CA GLU A 244 10.11 1.82 -3.56
C GLU A 244 9.42 1.39 -4.87
N PRO A 245 9.44 2.22 -5.94
CA PRO A 245 8.83 1.93 -7.23
C PRO A 245 9.09 0.53 -7.78
N ILE A 246 10.34 0.07 -7.68
CA ILE A 246 10.76 -1.21 -8.25
C ILE A 246 10.47 -2.40 -7.32
N ARG A 247 9.91 -2.17 -6.13
CA ARG A 247 9.67 -3.23 -5.14
C ARG A 247 8.45 -4.05 -5.52
N THR A 248 8.66 -5.31 -5.85
CA THR A 248 7.58 -6.24 -6.18
C THR A 248 6.72 -6.58 -4.95
N ASP A 249 5.51 -7.09 -5.19
CA ASP A 249 4.58 -7.51 -4.16
C ASP A 249 5.18 -8.60 -3.26
N LEU A 250 5.92 -9.54 -3.85
CA LEU A 250 6.62 -10.60 -3.12
C LEU A 250 7.68 -10.04 -2.16
N GLU A 251 8.44 -9.05 -2.62
CA GLU A 251 9.44 -8.42 -1.78
C GLU A 251 8.82 -7.59 -0.65
N LEU A 252 7.69 -6.92 -0.90
CA LEU A 252 6.93 -6.23 0.14
C LEU A 252 6.34 -7.20 1.16
N ASP A 253 5.91 -8.38 0.74
CA ASP A 253 5.48 -9.44 1.65
C ASP A 253 6.64 -9.89 2.57
N HIS A 254 7.84 -10.09 2.03
CA HIS A 254 9.02 -10.39 2.85
C HIS A 254 9.36 -9.27 3.84
N ILE A 255 9.35 -8.01 3.38
CA ILE A 255 9.59 -6.84 4.23
C ILE A 255 8.57 -6.81 5.38
N LEU A 256 7.29 -7.04 5.09
CA LEU A 256 6.23 -7.02 6.08
C LEU A 256 6.42 -8.13 7.13
N LEU A 257 6.83 -9.33 6.72
CA LEU A 257 7.15 -10.42 7.64
C LEU A 257 8.28 -10.06 8.58
N GLN A 258 9.38 -9.52 8.06
CA GLN A 258 10.54 -9.11 8.85
C GLN A 258 10.23 -7.94 9.79
N ALA A 259 9.45 -6.96 9.34
CA ALA A 259 9.05 -5.82 10.17
C ALA A 259 8.20 -6.27 11.38
N ARG A 260 7.37 -7.30 11.23
CA ARG A 260 6.55 -7.86 12.30
C ARG A 260 7.33 -8.59 13.38
N GLU A 261 8.51 -9.12 13.06
CA GLU A 261 9.41 -9.68 14.07
C GLU A 261 9.89 -8.60 15.06
N ILE A 262 9.97 -7.34 14.59
CA ILE A 262 10.38 -6.18 15.41
C ILE A 262 9.17 -5.53 16.09
N PHE A 263 8.10 -5.33 15.33
CA PHE A 263 6.87 -4.70 15.80
C PHE A 263 5.63 -5.43 15.23
N PRO A 264 5.00 -6.35 15.99
CA PRO A 264 3.97 -7.25 15.47
C PRO A 264 2.76 -6.55 14.82
N ALA A 265 2.36 -5.38 15.34
CA ALA A 265 1.25 -4.59 14.82
C ALA A 265 1.62 -3.74 13.58
N THR A 266 2.36 -4.34 12.64
CA THR A 266 2.80 -3.72 11.39
C THR A 266 1.96 -4.16 10.19
N TRP A 267 1.70 -3.21 9.30
CA TRP A 267 1.01 -3.38 8.02
C TRP A 267 1.82 -2.75 6.90
N ALA A 268 1.65 -3.21 5.67
CA ALA A 268 2.16 -2.51 4.49
C ALA A 268 0.99 -1.83 3.79
N ALA A 269 1.12 -0.53 3.52
CA ALA A 269 0.07 0.25 2.88
C ALA A 269 -0.28 -0.34 1.52
N GLN A 270 -1.57 -0.42 1.22
CA GLN A 270 -2.08 -0.96 -0.03
C GLN A 270 -3.19 -0.04 -0.56
N GLU A 271 -3.26 0.16 -1.88
CA GLU A 271 -4.36 0.91 -2.49
C GLU A 271 -5.72 0.27 -2.21
N GLY A 272 -6.65 1.08 -1.70
CA GLY A 272 -7.96 0.67 -1.23
C GLY A 272 -7.98 0.10 0.20
N MET A 273 -6.83 0.00 0.87
CA MET A 273 -6.77 -0.30 2.30
C MET A 273 -7.46 0.80 3.10
N ARG A 274 -8.22 0.41 4.11
CA ARG A 274 -8.98 1.29 4.98
C ARG A 274 -8.72 0.97 6.45
N LEU A 275 -8.59 2.00 7.28
CA LEU A 275 -8.55 1.88 8.74
C LEU A 275 -9.67 2.68 9.38
N GLU A 276 -10.37 2.06 10.33
CA GLU A 276 -11.26 2.75 11.25
C GLU A 276 -10.56 2.89 12.59
N VAL A 277 -10.17 4.10 12.93
CA VAL A 277 -9.42 4.43 14.14
C VAL A 277 -10.37 5.05 15.15
N SER A 278 -10.54 4.37 16.29
CA SER A 278 -11.33 4.84 17.43
C SER A 278 -10.49 4.84 18.69
N ARG A 279 -11.01 5.44 19.77
CA ARG A 279 -10.36 5.40 21.09
C ARG A 279 -10.14 3.98 21.61
N ARG A 280 -11.02 3.04 21.23
CA ARG A 280 -11.04 1.66 21.76
C ARG A 280 -10.21 0.71 20.92
N GLU A 281 -10.32 0.82 19.61
CA GLU A 281 -9.75 -0.14 18.66
C GLU A 281 -9.41 0.51 17.32
N VAL A 282 -8.53 -0.16 16.57
CA VAL A 282 -8.25 0.11 15.17
C VAL A 282 -8.70 -1.11 14.37
N ARG A 283 -9.67 -0.92 13.48
CA ARG A 283 -10.12 -1.95 12.53
C ARG A 283 -9.51 -1.69 11.18
N LEU A 284 -9.14 -2.74 10.47
CA LEU A 284 -8.41 -2.66 9.21
C LEU A 284 -9.06 -3.55 8.16
N GLU A 285 -9.29 -2.98 6.99
CA GLU A 285 -9.87 -3.65 5.83
C GLU A 285 -8.91 -3.49 4.65
N THR A 286 -8.59 -4.59 3.96
CA THR A 286 -7.78 -4.57 2.74
C THR A 286 -8.63 -5.02 1.56
N ARG A 287 -8.47 -4.38 0.40
CA ARG A 287 -9.06 -4.89 -0.85
C ARG A 287 -8.16 -5.98 -1.41
N SER A 288 -8.69 -7.18 -1.64
CA SER A 288 -7.94 -8.22 -2.35
C SER A 288 -7.91 -7.93 -3.85
N HIS A 289 -6.79 -7.43 -4.38
CA HIS A 289 -6.58 -7.37 -5.83
C HIS A 289 -6.26 -8.77 -6.36
N ARG A 290 -6.94 -9.18 -7.44
CA ARG A 290 -6.79 -10.52 -8.05
C ARG A 290 -5.74 -10.43 -9.15
N LEU A 291 -4.61 -11.15 -9.03
CA LEU A 291 -3.41 -10.86 -9.84
C LEU A 291 -2.89 -12.00 -10.70
N SER A 292 -3.50 -13.18 -10.65
CA SER A 292 -3.07 -14.29 -11.50
C SER A 292 -4.26 -15.03 -12.09
N PRO A 293 -4.14 -15.58 -13.31
CA PRO A 293 -5.07 -16.58 -13.82
C PRO A 293 -5.13 -17.73 -12.82
N ARG A 294 -6.33 -18.05 -12.34
CA ARG A 294 -6.58 -19.15 -11.43
C ARG A 294 -6.93 -20.37 -12.26
N ALA A 295 -6.25 -21.48 -12.03
CA ALA A 295 -6.80 -22.77 -12.40
C ALA A 295 -7.86 -23.12 -11.35
N PRO A 296 -9.15 -23.24 -11.71
CA PRO A 296 -10.12 -23.85 -10.81
C PRO A 296 -9.69 -25.29 -10.60
N VAL A 297 -9.35 -25.62 -9.36
CA VAL A 297 -8.92 -26.96 -8.97
C VAL A 297 -9.69 -27.27 -7.70
N HIS A 298 -10.38 -28.41 -7.66
CA HIS A 298 -11.11 -28.87 -6.48
C HIS A 298 -10.34 -30.02 -5.87
N LEU A 299 -9.25 -29.68 -5.17
CA LEU A 299 -8.32 -30.66 -4.63
C LEU A 299 -8.46 -30.73 -3.11
N PRO A 300 -8.50 -31.95 -2.53
CA PRO A 300 -8.35 -32.10 -1.09
C PRO A 300 -6.97 -31.57 -0.68
N ALA A 301 -6.88 -30.97 0.50
CA ALA A 301 -5.64 -30.49 1.06
C ALA A 301 -5.64 -30.63 2.57
N HIS A 302 -4.45 -30.52 3.15
CA HIS A 302 -4.28 -30.35 4.57
C HIS A 302 -3.63 -29.01 4.82
N VAL A 303 -4.07 -28.32 5.85
CA VAL A 303 -3.43 -27.09 6.33
C VAL A 303 -2.88 -27.37 7.72
N GLU A 304 -1.61 -27.03 7.94
CA GLU A 304 -1.00 -27.01 9.26
C GLU A 304 -0.83 -25.55 9.70
N VAL A 305 -1.44 -25.21 10.84
CA VAL A 305 -1.34 -23.89 11.46
C VAL A 305 -0.95 -24.01 12.93
N LYS A 306 -0.21 -23.01 13.44
CA LYS A 306 -0.03 -22.86 14.88
C LYS A 306 -1.23 -22.12 15.46
N ALA A 307 -2.01 -22.80 16.28
CA ALA A 307 -3.11 -22.23 17.05
C ALA A 307 -2.85 -22.44 18.54
N ASN A 308 -2.86 -21.35 19.33
CA ASN A 308 -2.61 -21.39 20.78
C ASN A 308 -1.32 -22.14 21.19
N GLY A 309 -0.26 -22.02 20.38
CA GLY A 309 1.04 -22.68 20.63
C GLY A 309 1.14 -24.13 20.18
N ASN A 310 0.03 -24.77 19.78
CA ASN A 310 0.01 -26.13 19.25
C ASN A 310 -0.07 -26.14 17.73
N LEU A 311 0.60 -27.10 17.11
CA LEU A 311 0.43 -27.36 15.67
C LEU A 311 -0.88 -28.12 15.47
N VAL A 312 -1.80 -27.53 14.73
CA VAL A 312 -3.07 -28.13 14.35
C VAL A 312 -3.01 -28.44 12.87
N ARG A 313 -3.27 -29.71 12.53
CA ARG A 313 -3.46 -30.15 11.15
C ARG A 313 -4.94 -30.33 10.90
N GLU A 314 -5.44 -29.72 9.84
CA GLU A 314 -6.85 -29.75 9.47
C GLU A 314 -7.03 -30.06 7.99
N GLU A 315 -8.18 -30.63 7.67
CA GLU A 315 -8.59 -30.82 6.28
C GLU A 315 -9.09 -29.50 5.70
N ALA A 316 -8.67 -29.23 4.47
CA ALA A 316 -9.08 -28.09 3.68
C ALA A 316 -9.34 -28.52 2.24
N ARG A 317 -9.95 -27.64 1.45
CA ARG A 317 -10.10 -27.84 0.02
C ARG A 317 -9.51 -26.65 -0.72
N VAL A 318 -8.60 -26.91 -1.65
CA VAL A 318 -8.20 -25.89 -2.62
C VAL A 318 -9.35 -25.77 -3.61
N GLU A 319 -9.84 -24.54 -3.83
CA GLU A 319 -10.86 -24.22 -4.85
C GLU A 319 -10.26 -23.61 -6.10
N ASN A 320 -9.15 -22.91 -5.91
CA ASN A 320 -8.37 -22.41 -7.01
C ASN A 320 -6.92 -22.21 -6.57
N PHE A 321 -6.05 -22.30 -7.56
CA PHE A 321 -4.62 -22.29 -7.37
C PHE A 321 -3.99 -21.37 -8.42
N SER A 322 -2.97 -20.62 -8.01
CA SER A 322 -2.12 -19.82 -8.89
C SER A 322 -0.65 -19.97 -8.50
N PHE A 323 0.24 -19.42 -9.32
CA PHE A 323 1.68 -19.44 -9.06
C PHE A 323 2.09 -18.67 -7.79
N GLN A 324 1.25 -17.76 -7.32
CA GLN A 324 1.55 -16.87 -6.20
C GLN A 324 0.70 -17.18 -4.96
N GLY A 325 -0.27 -18.11 -5.05
CA GLY A 325 -1.19 -18.35 -3.96
C GLY A 325 -2.29 -19.38 -4.25
N ALA A 326 -3.16 -19.55 -3.27
CA ALA A 326 -4.32 -20.43 -3.37
C ALA A 326 -5.54 -19.79 -2.68
N TYR A 327 -6.74 -20.19 -3.10
CA TYR A 327 -7.94 -20.00 -2.31
C TYR A 327 -8.37 -21.34 -1.74
N LEU A 328 -8.46 -21.38 -0.42
CA LEU A 328 -8.80 -22.56 0.35
C LEU A 328 -10.19 -22.37 0.94
N LEU A 329 -10.93 -23.46 1.08
CA LEU A 329 -12.05 -23.55 1.99
C LEU A 329 -11.62 -24.41 3.18
N SER A 330 -11.82 -23.93 4.39
CA SER A 330 -11.51 -24.68 5.61
C SER A 330 -12.62 -24.48 6.65
N PRO A 331 -12.85 -25.47 7.53
CA PRO A 331 -13.80 -25.35 8.65
C PRO A 331 -13.31 -24.41 9.78
N CYS A 332 -12.08 -23.92 9.74
CA CYS A 332 -11.48 -23.13 10.81
C CYS A 332 -11.37 -21.64 10.45
N ALA A 333 -11.34 -20.80 11.49
CA ALA A 333 -11.13 -19.36 11.35
C ALA A 333 -9.63 -19.05 11.33
N TYR A 334 -9.25 -18.10 10.49
CA TYR A 334 -7.87 -17.69 10.30
C TYR A 334 -7.73 -16.19 10.52
N GLU A 335 -6.60 -15.80 11.10
CA GLU A 335 -6.23 -14.40 11.20
C GLU A 335 -5.55 -13.96 9.91
N LEU A 336 -5.78 -12.71 9.50
CA LEU A 336 -4.99 -12.12 8.43
C LEU A 336 -3.51 -12.23 8.80
N GLN A 337 -2.72 -12.71 7.85
CA GLN A 337 -1.27 -12.86 7.89
C GLN A 337 -0.78 -14.02 8.75
N GLN A 338 -1.68 -14.89 9.20
CA GLN A 338 -1.33 -16.14 9.84
C GLN A 338 -0.51 -17.02 8.89
N PRO A 339 0.68 -17.51 9.30
CA PRO A 339 1.43 -18.49 8.53
C PRO A 339 0.71 -19.84 8.55
N LEU A 340 0.76 -20.53 7.42
CA LEU A 340 0.26 -21.88 7.29
C LEU A 340 1.12 -22.71 6.35
N ASP A 341 1.17 -24.02 6.58
CA ASP A 341 1.76 -24.98 5.67
C ASP A 341 0.64 -25.74 4.96
N LEU A 342 0.51 -25.54 3.65
CA LEU A 342 -0.46 -26.19 2.79
C LEU A 342 0.15 -27.46 2.20
N SER A 343 -0.54 -28.58 2.34
CA SER A 343 -0.16 -29.85 1.74
C SER A 343 -1.27 -30.35 0.81
N VAL A 344 -0.98 -30.48 -0.48
CA VAL A 344 -1.92 -30.94 -1.51
C VAL A 344 -1.45 -32.29 -2.06
N PRO A 345 -2.21 -33.38 -1.87
CA PRO A 345 -1.92 -34.67 -2.49
C PRO A 345 -2.00 -34.54 -4.01
N LEU A 346 -0.94 -34.92 -4.74
CA LEU A 346 -0.96 -34.93 -6.19
C LEU A 346 -1.59 -36.24 -6.68
N PRO A 347 -2.39 -36.24 -7.76
CA PRO A 347 -2.86 -37.48 -8.37
C PRO A 347 -1.68 -38.27 -8.95
N ALA A 348 -1.68 -39.60 -8.79
CA ALA A 348 -0.69 -40.45 -9.44
C ALA A 348 -0.84 -40.33 -10.97
N ASN A 349 0.23 -39.96 -11.67
CA ASN A 349 0.21 -39.83 -13.13
C ASN A 349 -0.19 -41.15 -13.79
N GLY A 350 -1.44 -41.24 -14.26
CA GLY A 350 -1.95 -42.37 -15.02
C GLY A 350 -1.73 -42.17 -16.51
N ASN A 351 -0.49 -42.36 -17.00
CA ASN A 351 -0.27 -42.64 -18.41
C ASN A 351 0.43 -43.99 -18.56
N GLY A 352 -0.34 -44.96 -19.07
CA GLY A 352 0.09 -46.10 -19.88
C GLY A 352 1.32 -46.90 -19.42
N HIS A 353 1.05 -48.13 -18.99
CA HIS A 353 1.98 -49.26 -18.82
C HIS A 353 2.86 -49.31 -17.56
N ARG A 354 2.29 -50.02 -16.57
CA ARG A 354 2.95 -50.96 -15.64
C ARG A 354 4.38 -50.57 -15.21
N ARG A 355 4.48 -49.92 -14.05
CA ARG A 355 5.39 -50.31 -12.95
C ARG A 355 4.93 -49.64 -11.65
N ARG A 356 4.89 -50.46 -10.60
CA ARG A 356 4.73 -50.24 -9.14
C ARG A 356 4.18 -48.90 -8.65
N ALA A 357 3.16 -49.01 -7.79
CA ALA A 357 2.70 -47.95 -6.90
C ALA A 357 3.86 -47.41 -6.05
N GLU A 358 4.52 -46.38 -6.54
CA GLU A 358 5.36 -45.48 -5.77
C GLU A 358 4.52 -44.25 -5.46
N THR A 359 4.62 -43.80 -4.21
CA THR A 359 3.84 -42.73 -3.57
C THR A 359 3.48 -41.58 -4.51
N ALA A 360 2.19 -41.32 -4.66
CA ALA A 360 1.71 -40.07 -5.22
C ALA A 360 2.28 -38.92 -4.36
N GLY A 361 3.09 -38.04 -4.96
CA GLY A 361 3.78 -36.99 -4.22
C GLY A 361 2.82 -36.02 -3.53
N GLU A 362 3.28 -35.35 -2.49
CA GLU A 362 2.52 -34.29 -1.80
C GLU A 362 3.20 -32.95 -2.12
N LEU A 363 2.46 -32.01 -2.68
CA LEU A 363 2.92 -30.64 -2.86
C LEU A 363 2.81 -29.92 -1.52
N ARG A 364 3.94 -29.48 -0.95
CA ARG A 364 3.99 -28.74 0.31
C ARG A 364 4.39 -27.30 0.05
N LEU A 365 3.58 -26.36 0.50
CA LEU A 365 3.78 -24.94 0.27
C LEU A 365 3.52 -24.17 1.56
N ARG A 366 4.52 -23.42 1.98
CA ARG A 366 4.36 -22.47 3.08
C ARG A 366 3.78 -21.17 2.56
N GLY A 367 2.73 -20.69 3.22
CA GLY A 367 2.05 -19.48 2.83
C GLY A 367 1.55 -18.64 3.99
N TYR A 368 0.96 -17.50 3.65
CA TYR A 368 0.39 -16.55 4.60
C TYR A 368 -1.02 -16.17 4.18
N VAL A 369 -1.92 -16.12 5.16
CA VAL A 369 -3.31 -15.71 4.93
C VAL A 369 -3.35 -14.23 4.54
N VAL A 370 -3.91 -13.91 3.39
CA VAL A 370 -4.13 -12.53 2.93
C VAL A 370 -5.61 -12.16 2.90
N ARG A 371 -6.48 -13.15 3.09
CA ARG A 371 -7.93 -13.00 3.16
C ARG A 371 -8.51 -14.12 4.00
N ALA A 372 -9.43 -13.81 4.89
CA ALA A 372 -10.23 -14.79 5.62
C ALA A 372 -11.64 -14.23 5.73
N GLU A 373 -12.64 -14.94 5.19
CA GLU A 373 -14.02 -14.50 5.19
C GLU A 373 -14.98 -15.68 5.38
N PRO A 374 -16.09 -15.51 6.10
CA PRO A 374 -17.14 -16.52 6.15
C PRO A 374 -17.79 -16.66 4.77
N LEU A 375 -17.99 -17.90 4.32
CA LEU A 375 -18.78 -18.15 3.11
C LEU A 375 -20.24 -17.81 3.38
N THR A 376 -20.91 -17.29 2.36
CA THR A 376 -22.34 -16.95 2.43
C THR A 376 -23.26 -18.17 2.42
N THR A 377 -22.70 -19.37 2.39
CA THR A 377 -23.43 -20.65 2.40
C THR A 377 -23.43 -21.24 3.81
N ASP A 378 -24.49 -21.96 4.18
CA ASP A 378 -24.65 -22.67 5.47
C ASP A 378 -23.64 -23.83 5.70
N SER A 379 -22.54 -23.85 4.95
CA SER A 379 -21.51 -24.89 5.01
C SER A 379 -20.70 -24.87 6.30
N GLY A 380 -20.66 -23.73 7.01
CA GLY A 380 -19.78 -23.53 8.17
C GLY A 380 -18.29 -23.43 7.81
N TRP A 381 -17.97 -23.31 6.52
CA TRP A 381 -16.60 -23.18 6.04
C TRP A 381 -16.24 -21.71 5.77
N MET A 382 -14.96 -21.40 5.96
CA MET A 382 -14.34 -20.10 5.70
C MET A 382 -13.61 -20.13 4.37
N GLY A 383 -13.73 -19.05 3.60
CA GLY A 383 -12.93 -18.80 2.43
C GLY A 383 -11.62 -18.10 2.79
N ILE A 384 -10.50 -18.68 2.40
CA ILE A 384 -9.16 -18.24 2.81
C ILE A 384 -8.32 -17.98 1.56
N GLY A 385 -7.81 -16.77 1.40
CA GLY A 385 -6.79 -16.46 0.42
C GLY A 385 -5.41 -16.61 1.03
N VAL A 386 -4.54 -17.36 0.37
CA VAL A 386 -3.16 -17.63 0.80
C VAL A 386 -2.20 -17.19 -0.28
N ILE A 387 -1.08 -16.57 0.11
CA ILE A 387 0.07 -16.34 -0.78
C ILE A 387 1.22 -17.28 -0.43
N PHE A 388 2.05 -17.64 -1.39
CA PHE A 388 3.23 -18.50 -1.18
C PHE A 388 4.54 -17.73 -1.45
N PRO A 389 4.99 -16.89 -0.51
CA PRO A 389 6.21 -16.13 -0.72
C PRO A 389 7.45 -17.06 -0.71
N GLY A 390 8.20 -17.07 -1.82
CA GLY A 390 9.54 -17.66 -1.87
C GLY A 390 9.65 -19.17 -2.12
N SER A 391 8.61 -19.88 -2.58
CA SER A 391 8.75 -21.31 -2.88
C SER A 391 9.47 -21.56 -4.22
N ARG A 392 10.72 -22.02 -4.17
CA ARG A 392 11.47 -22.54 -5.35
C ARG A 392 10.71 -23.65 -6.07
N GLU A 393 9.87 -24.40 -5.35
CA GLU A 393 9.02 -25.46 -5.90
C GLU A 393 7.85 -24.91 -6.73
N ALA A 394 7.25 -23.77 -6.35
CA ALA A 394 6.24 -23.12 -7.21
C ALA A 394 6.87 -22.55 -8.49
N GLN A 395 8.12 -22.08 -8.43
CA GLN A 395 8.87 -21.68 -9.62
C GLN A 395 9.21 -22.87 -10.55
N ALA A 396 9.55 -24.03 -9.98
CA ALA A 396 9.84 -25.25 -10.74
C ALA A 396 8.59 -25.85 -11.42
N VAL A 397 7.44 -25.85 -10.73
CA VAL A 397 6.15 -26.27 -11.32
C VAL A 397 5.69 -25.29 -12.41
N ALA A 398 5.96 -23.98 -12.26
CA ALA A 398 5.67 -22.97 -13.28
C ALA A 398 6.50 -23.14 -14.56
N GLN A 399 7.78 -23.49 -14.44
CA GLN A 399 8.63 -23.78 -15.60
C GLN A 399 8.23 -25.09 -16.29
N ALA A 400 7.76 -26.09 -15.54
CA ALA A 400 7.31 -27.36 -16.10
C ALA A 400 5.94 -27.30 -16.79
N ALA A 401 5.10 -26.31 -16.47
CA ALA A 401 3.75 -26.14 -17.02
C ALA A 401 3.65 -25.10 -18.14
N ALA A 402 4.74 -24.40 -18.47
CA ALA A 402 4.78 -23.48 -19.61
C ALA A 402 4.77 -24.28 -20.93
N PRO A 403 3.93 -23.92 -21.92
CA PRO A 403 4.01 -24.56 -23.24
C PRO A 403 5.40 -24.29 -23.84
N ALA A 404 5.99 -25.34 -24.42
CA ALA A 404 7.30 -25.24 -25.08
C ALA A 404 7.25 -24.14 -26.15
N PRO A 405 8.31 -23.34 -26.31
CA PRO A 405 8.37 -22.38 -27.41
C PRO A 405 8.23 -23.15 -28.72
N GLU A 406 7.31 -22.71 -29.59
CA GLU A 406 7.20 -23.24 -30.93
C GLU A 406 8.58 -23.16 -31.59
N SER A 407 9.20 -24.33 -31.76
CA SER A 407 10.43 -24.47 -32.51
C SER A 407 10.17 -23.97 -33.92
N GLY A 408 10.77 -22.83 -34.27
CA GLY A 408 10.73 -22.28 -35.61
C GLY A 408 11.08 -23.36 -36.64
N ALA A 409 10.18 -23.57 -37.60
CA ALA A 409 10.47 -24.39 -38.76
C ALA A 409 11.59 -23.72 -39.59
N PRO A 410 12.62 -24.47 -40.02
CA PRO A 410 13.63 -23.94 -40.91
C PRO A 410 13.23 -24.15 -42.38
N GLY A 411 13.47 -23.11 -43.18
CA GLY A 411 14.01 -23.24 -44.53
C GLY A 411 13.05 -23.22 -45.71
N SER A 412 13.21 -22.21 -46.57
CA SER A 412 13.57 -22.33 -48.00
C SER A 412 13.53 -20.92 -48.60
N GLY A 413 14.65 -20.28 -48.95
CA GLY A 413 15.24 -20.30 -50.30
C GLY A 413 14.42 -19.39 -51.22
N THR A 414 14.92 -18.31 -51.83
CA THR A 414 16.15 -18.16 -52.65
C THR A 414 16.42 -16.67 -52.98
N PRO A 415 17.59 -16.34 -53.57
CA PRO A 415 18.19 -15.00 -53.62
C PRO A 415 18.01 -14.26 -54.97
N ASP A 416 18.65 -13.09 -55.05
CA ASP A 416 18.99 -12.28 -56.24
C ASP A 416 17.82 -11.45 -56.83
N SER A 417 17.98 -10.24 -57.38
CA SER A 417 19.10 -9.32 -57.62
C SER A 417 18.49 -7.98 -58.09
N ASP A 418 19.31 -6.92 -58.05
CA ASP A 418 19.13 -5.54 -58.58
C ASP A 418 18.55 -4.46 -57.65
#